data_AF-A0A2R7KV33-F1
#
_entry.id   AF-A0A2R7KV33-F1
#
_cell.length_a   1.000
_cell.length_b   1.000
_cell.length_c   1.000
_cell.angle_alpha   90.00
_cell.angle_beta   90.00
_cell.angle_gamma   90.00
#
_symmetry.space_group_name_H-M   'P 1'
#
loop_
_entity.id
_entity.type
_entity.pdbx_description
1 polymer ?
#
loop_
_entity_poly.entity_id
_entity_poly.type
_entity_poly.pdbx_seq_one_letter_code
_entity_poly.pdbx_strand_id
1 'polypeptide(L)'
;GIAAGAHANGVQTNCFGLMIAAAYNSGIRDFDVEEAYKIAYKNETGYSKRPFGSGKYDLAYFVKEGYIPAKDTTLANGWVFNFGASHTLEFAYTSYGVSQFAKALGKTEDYKKLTKQAGNWKNIFDPETKFIRPRYENGKFIENFNPMQAWRGFQEANAYQYTWYVPQDPAGLIKILGLDLFNKRLETTFNESQKSTFGGGNGIDSFSGLEMLYNHGNQPCLHHSFLFNYSGKPWLTQKWSRAICEEFYGAEPLHGYGFGQDEDQGQLGAWFVMASIGLFDVQGHAAMNPTFQFGSPLFDKVTIKLDPKYYKGEELVIETKNNSKKNKYIQSASFNGEKIENAWIDRKKTNRRRNLVF
;
A
#
# COMPACT_ATOMS: atom_id res chain seq x y z
N GLY A 1 -14.99 6.35 10.44
CA GLY A 1 -15.12 6.27 11.91
C GLY A 1 -16.23 7.20 12.38
N ILE A 2 -16.34 7.50 13.67
CA ILE A 2 -17.13 8.65 14.14
C ILE A 2 -16.17 9.83 14.29
N ALA A 3 -16.40 10.91 13.56
CA ALA A 3 -15.70 12.18 13.73
C ALA A 3 -16.74 13.23 14.15
N ALA A 4 -16.49 13.92 15.28
CA ALA A 4 -17.43 14.90 15.85
C ALA A 4 -18.88 14.39 15.98
N GLY A 5 -19.07 13.11 16.33
CA GLY A 5 -20.41 12.50 16.52
C GLY A 5 -21.09 12.00 15.23
N ALA A 6 -20.47 12.15 14.06
CA ALA A 6 -21.01 11.63 12.79
C ALA A 6 -20.12 10.53 12.21
N HIS A 7 -20.74 9.53 11.56
CA HIS A 7 -19.99 8.63 10.70
C HIS A 7 -19.33 9.45 9.58
N ALA A 8 -18.01 9.38 9.50
CA ALA A 8 -17.22 10.10 8.51
C ALA A 8 -16.32 9.12 7.75
N ASN A 9 -16.28 9.35 6.46
CA ASN A 9 -15.36 8.74 5.52
C ASN A 9 -14.77 9.87 4.67
N GLY A 10 -13.62 10.40 5.10
CA GLY A 10 -12.99 11.61 4.53
C GLY A 10 -12.51 11.41 3.09
N VAL A 11 -12.15 10.18 2.73
CA VAL A 11 -11.61 9.82 1.40
C VAL A 11 -12.51 8.86 0.62
N GLN A 12 -13.79 8.76 0.99
CA GLN A 12 -14.83 7.99 0.27
C GLN A 12 -14.61 6.48 0.12
N THR A 13 -13.44 5.95 0.54
CA THR A 13 -13.08 4.54 0.55
C THR A 13 -13.09 3.95 1.95
N ASN A 14 -13.01 2.63 2.10
CA ASN A 14 -13.12 2.02 3.42
C ASN A 14 -12.25 0.77 3.52
N CYS A 15 -11.17 0.88 4.29
CA CYS A 15 -10.14 -0.16 4.45
C CYS A 15 -10.27 -0.95 5.76
N PHE A 16 -11.38 -0.84 6.51
CA PHE A 16 -11.52 -1.59 7.77
C PHE A 16 -11.51 -3.10 7.57
N GLY A 17 -12.15 -3.62 6.51
CA GLY A 17 -12.11 -5.04 6.19
C GLY A 17 -10.69 -5.55 5.90
N LEU A 18 -9.87 -4.73 5.24
CA LEU A 18 -8.46 -5.00 4.99
C LEU A 18 -7.66 -5.04 6.31
N MET A 19 -7.86 -4.07 7.20
CA MET A 19 -7.20 -4.03 8.51
C MET A 19 -7.54 -5.26 9.36
N ILE A 20 -8.82 -5.66 9.41
CA ILE A 20 -9.27 -6.85 10.14
C ILE A 20 -8.62 -8.11 9.56
N ALA A 21 -8.58 -8.24 8.22
CA ALA A 21 -7.92 -9.34 7.56
C ALA A 21 -6.41 -9.41 7.88
N ALA A 22 -5.74 -8.25 7.86
CA ALA A 22 -4.32 -8.14 8.19
C ALA A 22 -4.02 -8.53 9.65
N ALA A 23 -4.87 -8.11 10.59
CA ALA A 23 -4.77 -8.52 12.00
C ALA A 23 -4.92 -10.05 12.14
N TYR A 24 -5.96 -10.62 11.54
CA TYR A 24 -6.23 -12.07 11.59
C TYR A 24 -5.07 -12.90 11.00
N ASN A 25 -4.57 -12.49 9.84
CA ASN A 25 -3.46 -13.17 9.15
C ASN A 25 -2.11 -12.95 9.86
N SER A 26 -2.00 -11.90 10.66
CA SER A 26 -0.87 -11.64 11.56
C SER A 26 -0.92 -12.40 12.89
N GLY A 27 -2.02 -13.12 13.16
CA GLY A 27 -2.21 -13.91 14.39
C GLY A 27 -2.89 -13.16 15.54
N ILE A 28 -3.32 -11.92 15.31
CA ILE A 28 -4.16 -11.16 16.24
C ILE A 28 -5.61 -11.59 15.95
N ARG A 29 -6.20 -12.42 16.82
CA ARG A 29 -7.48 -13.12 16.58
C ARG A 29 -8.41 -13.11 17.78
N ASP A 30 -8.14 -12.24 18.75
CA ASP A 30 -8.86 -12.09 20.02
C ASP A 30 -10.08 -11.16 19.88
N PHE A 31 -10.86 -11.37 18.83
CA PHE A 31 -12.11 -10.68 18.54
C PHE A 31 -13.14 -11.68 17.99
N ASP A 32 -14.39 -11.26 17.85
CA ASP A 32 -15.43 -12.09 17.21
C ASP A 32 -15.11 -12.24 15.71
N VAL A 33 -14.42 -13.33 15.37
CA VAL A 33 -13.93 -13.60 14.01
C VAL A 33 -15.08 -13.72 13.01
N GLU A 34 -16.19 -14.35 13.38
CA GLU A 34 -17.31 -14.57 12.46
C GLU A 34 -18.07 -13.27 12.19
N GLU A 35 -18.35 -12.47 13.22
CA GLU A 35 -18.99 -11.17 13.02
C GLU A 35 -18.06 -10.19 12.29
N ALA A 36 -16.77 -10.17 12.63
CA ALA A 36 -15.77 -9.34 11.95
C ALA A 36 -15.67 -9.71 10.45
N TYR A 37 -15.65 -11.00 10.12
CA TYR A 37 -15.68 -11.46 8.73
C TYR A 37 -16.96 -11.02 8.01
N LYS A 38 -18.12 -11.21 8.64
CA LYS A 38 -19.42 -10.84 8.06
C LYS A 38 -19.49 -9.35 7.74
N ILE A 39 -18.99 -8.49 8.62
CA ILE A 39 -18.92 -7.04 8.40
C ILE A 39 -17.93 -6.70 7.28
N ALA A 40 -16.73 -7.31 7.29
CA ALA A 40 -15.73 -7.10 6.25
C ALA A 40 -16.27 -7.52 4.87
N TYR A 41 -16.88 -8.70 4.75
CA TYR A 41 -17.49 -9.18 3.53
C TYR A 41 -18.61 -8.25 3.03
N LYS A 42 -19.48 -7.77 3.93
CA LYS A 42 -20.54 -6.81 3.60
C LYS A 42 -19.96 -5.48 3.11
N ASN A 43 -18.82 -5.04 3.64
CA ASN A 43 -18.13 -3.82 3.18
C ASN A 43 -17.68 -3.93 1.72
N GLU A 44 -17.24 -5.11 1.29
CA GLU A 44 -16.75 -5.37 -0.08
C GLU A 44 -17.87 -5.67 -1.09
N THR A 45 -19.02 -6.16 -0.64
CA THR A 45 -20.05 -6.70 -1.56
C THR A 45 -21.40 -6.01 -1.50
N GLY A 46 -21.76 -5.36 -0.39
CA GLY A 46 -23.09 -4.82 -0.16
C GLY A 46 -23.11 -3.30 -0.07
N TYR A 47 -23.59 -2.60 -1.10
CA TYR A 47 -23.56 -1.14 -1.23
C TYR A 47 -24.89 -0.42 -0.94
N SER A 48 -25.96 -1.15 -0.60
CA SER A 48 -27.29 -0.58 -0.37
C SER A 48 -27.58 -0.37 1.12
N LYS A 49 -28.48 0.58 1.43
CA LYS A 49 -28.99 0.86 2.78
C LYS A 49 -27.90 1.08 3.83
N ARG A 50 -26.84 1.82 3.47
CA ARG A 50 -25.76 2.22 4.40
C ARG A 50 -26.10 3.57 5.05
N PRO A 51 -25.79 3.76 6.34
CA PRO A 51 -25.77 5.09 6.93
C PRO A 51 -24.85 6.01 6.14
N PHE A 52 -25.19 7.30 6.07
CA PHE A 52 -24.28 8.30 5.49
C PHE A 52 -22.92 8.25 6.21
N GLY A 53 -21.81 8.40 5.47
CA GLY A 53 -20.46 8.29 6.04
C GLY A 53 -19.96 6.87 6.27
N SER A 54 -20.73 5.84 5.91
CA SER A 54 -20.34 4.44 6.13
C SER A 54 -20.06 3.67 4.83
N GLY A 55 -19.00 2.87 4.87
CA GLY A 55 -18.57 2.05 3.75
C GLY A 55 -18.04 2.87 2.57
N LYS A 56 -18.11 2.27 1.39
CA LYS A 56 -17.64 2.75 0.09
C LYS A 56 -18.82 3.31 -0.72
N TYR A 57 -18.72 4.54 -1.20
CA TYR A 57 -19.86 5.26 -1.78
C TYR A 57 -20.27 4.79 -3.19
N ASP A 58 -19.32 4.56 -4.07
CA ASP A 58 -19.51 4.18 -5.49
C ASP A 58 -19.27 2.68 -5.75
N LEU A 59 -19.25 1.87 -4.68
CA LEU A 59 -19.05 0.42 -4.73
C LEU A 59 -20.06 -0.31 -5.64
N ALA A 60 -21.25 0.25 -5.86
CA ALA A 60 -22.25 -0.33 -6.75
C ALA A 60 -21.71 -0.52 -8.18
N TYR A 61 -20.97 0.44 -8.71
CA TYR A 61 -20.32 0.35 -10.02
C TYR A 61 -19.27 -0.76 -10.01
N PHE A 62 -18.35 -0.74 -9.04
CA PHE A 62 -17.30 -1.75 -8.92
C PHE A 62 -17.83 -3.20 -8.86
N VAL A 63 -18.90 -3.44 -8.09
CA VAL A 63 -19.49 -4.78 -7.93
C VAL A 63 -20.23 -5.24 -9.19
N LYS A 64 -20.92 -4.32 -9.90
CA LYS A 64 -21.74 -4.66 -11.08
C LYS A 64 -20.94 -4.69 -12.38
N GLU A 65 -20.06 -3.72 -12.57
CA GLU A 65 -19.36 -3.43 -13.84
C GLU A 65 -17.88 -3.80 -13.78
N GLY A 66 -17.34 -4.06 -12.59
CA GLY A 66 -15.93 -4.40 -12.41
C GLY A 66 -14.98 -3.21 -12.45
N TYR A 67 -15.49 -1.98 -12.50
CA TYR A 67 -14.73 -0.75 -12.30
C TYR A 67 -15.71 0.39 -11.94
N ILE A 68 -15.18 1.54 -11.56
CA ILE A 68 -15.97 2.74 -11.31
C ILE A 68 -15.73 3.73 -12.45
N PRO A 69 -16.78 4.19 -13.13
CA PRO A 69 -16.63 5.05 -14.29
C PRO A 69 -16.15 6.46 -13.90
N ALA A 70 -15.48 7.13 -14.84
CA ALA A 70 -15.09 8.53 -14.77
C ALA A 70 -16.34 9.42 -14.87
N LYS A 71 -17.00 9.62 -13.73
CA LYS A 71 -18.28 10.32 -13.60
C LYS A 71 -18.40 10.91 -12.21
N ASP A 72 -19.06 12.06 -12.14
CA ASP A 72 -19.39 12.70 -10.88
C ASP A 72 -20.32 11.83 -10.05
N THR A 73 -19.92 11.57 -8.81
CA THR A 73 -20.75 10.96 -7.78
C THR A 73 -21.09 12.03 -6.76
N THR A 74 -22.39 12.29 -6.58
CA THR A 74 -22.89 13.25 -5.60
C THR A 74 -23.35 12.54 -4.34
N LEU A 75 -22.78 12.94 -3.21
CA LEU A 75 -23.16 12.47 -1.89
C LEU A 75 -24.45 13.12 -1.39
N ALA A 76 -25.08 12.52 -0.39
CA ALA A 76 -26.33 13.04 0.19
C ALA A 76 -26.21 14.45 0.80
N ASN A 77 -24.99 14.88 1.15
CA ASN A 77 -24.69 16.24 1.61
C ASN A 77 -24.35 17.22 0.47
N GLY A 78 -24.51 16.81 -0.79
CA GLY A 78 -24.23 17.63 -1.98
C GLY A 78 -22.78 17.66 -2.44
N TRP A 79 -21.84 17.03 -1.70
CA TRP A 79 -20.44 16.97 -2.13
C TRP A 79 -20.27 16.07 -3.35
N VAL A 80 -19.42 16.49 -4.29
CA VAL A 80 -19.22 15.82 -5.59
C VAL A 80 -17.77 15.38 -5.74
N PHE A 81 -17.56 14.19 -6.28
CA PHE A 81 -16.24 13.66 -6.58
C PHE A 81 -16.21 12.78 -7.82
N ASN A 82 -15.01 12.59 -8.37
CA ASN A 82 -14.78 11.79 -9.56
C ASN A 82 -13.40 11.10 -9.48
N PHE A 83 -13.33 10.07 -8.63
CA PHE A 83 -12.09 9.33 -8.31
C PHE A 83 -12.19 7.85 -8.69
N GLY A 84 -12.95 7.55 -9.76
CA GLY A 84 -13.29 6.17 -10.12
C GLY A 84 -12.08 5.27 -10.40
N ALA A 85 -10.97 5.80 -10.91
CA ALA A 85 -9.78 5.00 -11.17
C ALA A 85 -9.06 4.61 -9.87
N SER A 86 -8.80 5.55 -8.95
CA SER A 86 -8.20 5.23 -7.65
C SER A 86 -9.10 4.31 -6.83
N HIS A 87 -10.41 4.59 -6.76
CA HIS A 87 -11.35 3.74 -6.03
C HIS A 87 -11.42 2.31 -6.61
N THR A 88 -11.32 2.14 -7.94
CA THR A 88 -11.28 0.80 -8.56
C THR A 88 -10.06 0.01 -8.09
N LEU A 89 -8.89 0.67 -7.98
CA LEU A 89 -7.66 0.05 -7.50
C LEU A 89 -7.73 -0.29 -6.00
N GLU A 90 -8.18 0.66 -5.18
CA GLU A 90 -8.36 0.46 -3.74
C GLU A 90 -9.39 -0.62 -3.41
N PHE A 91 -10.50 -0.66 -4.15
CA PHE A 91 -11.53 -1.67 -3.92
C PHE A 91 -11.07 -3.05 -4.36
N ALA A 92 -10.24 -3.15 -5.41
CA ALA A 92 -9.58 -4.38 -5.78
C ALA A 92 -8.61 -4.86 -4.68
N TYR A 93 -7.81 -3.97 -4.09
CA TYR A 93 -6.89 -4.34 -3.01
C TYR A 93 -7.62 -4.75 -1.72
N THR A 94 -8.61 -3.97 -1.29
CA THR A 94 -9.40 -4.29 -0.09
C THR A 94 -10.21 -5.59 -0.27
N SER A 95 -10.75 -5.85 -1.48
CA SER A 95 -11.36 -7.14 -1.83
C SER A 95 -10.35 -8.29 -1.72
N TYR A 96 -9.09 -8.08 -2.13
CA TYR A 96 -8.03 -9.07 -1.93
C TYR A 96 -7.83 -9.38 -0.46
N GLY A 97 -7.72 -8.37 0.41
CA GLY A 97 -7.53 -8.61 1.85
C GLY A 97 -8.64 -9.46 2.45
N VAL A 98 -9.90 -9.13 2.16
CA VAL A 98 -11.05 -9.92 2.64
C VAL A 98 -11.10 -11.30 1.98
N SER A 99 -10.63 -11.46 0.72
CA SER A 99 -10.50 -12.77 0.09
C SER A 99 -9.54 -13.67 0.85
N GLN A 100 -8.42 -13.13 1.34
CA GLN A 100 -7.44 -13.90 2.11
C GLN A 100 -8.01 -14.29 3.48
N PHE A 101 -8.82 -13.42 4.08
CA PHE A 101 -9.56 -13.76 5.30
C PHE A 101 -10.58 -14.88 5.06
N ALA A 102 -11.37 -14.79 3.97
CA ALA A 102 -12.30 -15.86 3.57
C ALA A 102 -11.58 -17.20 3.37
N LYS A 103 -10.42 -17.17 2.70
CA LYS A 103 -9.58 -18.34 2.49
C LYS A 103 -9.11 -18.96 3.80
N ALA A 104 -8.66 -18.13 4.75
CA ALA A 104 -8.19 -18.59 6.05
C ALA A 104 -9.32 -19.20 6.92
N LEU A 105 -10.58 -18.85 6.66
CA LEU A 105 -11.78 -19.41 7.30
C LEU A 105 -12.42 -20.57 6.50
N GLY A 106 -11.84 -20.97 5.37
CA GLY A 106 -12.41 -22.03 4.52
C GLY A 106 -13.68 -21.63 3.74
N LYS A 107 -14.00 -20.34 3.64
CA LYS A 107 -15.18 -19.81 2.94
C LYS A 107 -14.91 -19.70 1.43
N THR A 108 -14.88 -20.86 0.77
CA THR A 108 -14.40 -21.04 -0.61
C THR A 108 -15.13 -20.19 -1.66
N GLU A 109 -16.45 -20.10 -1.61
CA GLU A 109 -17.22 -19.34 -2.61
C GLU A 109 -16.99 -17.82 -2.49
N ASP A 110 -16.92 -17.33 -1.25
CA ASP A 110 -16.58 -15.93 -1.00
C ASP A 110 -15.14 -15.62 -1.43
N TYR A 111 -14.20 -16.52 -1.16
CA TYR A 111 -12.82 -16.40 -1.63
C TYR A 111 -12.75 -16.26 -3.16
N LYS A 112 -13.46 -17.11 -3.91
CA LYS A 112 -13.51 -17.03 -5.38
C LYS A 112 -14.08 -15.70 -5.86
N LYS A 113 -15.21 -15.27 -5.29
CA LYS A 113 -15.88 -14.00 -5.65
C LYS A 113 -14.99 -12.79 -5.38
N LEU A 114 -14.40 -12.70 -4.20
CA LEU A 114 -13.54 -11.59 -3.81
C LEU A 114 -12.20 -11.60 -4.56
N THR A 115 -11.67 -12.78 -4.90
CA THR A 115 -10.49 -12.90 -5.78
C THR A 115 -10.77 -12.38 -7.19
N LYS A 116 -11.97 -12.65 -7.73
CA LYS A 116 -12.40 -12.07 -9.01
C LYS A 116 -12.44 -10.53 -8.92
N GLN A 117 -13.04 -9.98 -7.86
CA GLN A 117 -13.05 -8.54 -7.61
C GLN A 117 -11.64 -7.96 -7.44
N ALA A 118 -10.72 -8.67 -6.78
CA ALA A 118 -9.33 -8.26 -6.64
C ALA A 118 -8.58 -8.15 -7.97
N GLY A 119 -9.05 -8.83 -9.01
CA GLY A 119 -8.51 -8.73 -10.38
C GLY A 119 -9.05 -7.56 -11.20
N ASN A 120 -10.06 -6.83 -10.70
CA ASN A 120 -10.75 -5.77 -11.43
C ASN A 120 -9.87 -4.57 -11.81
N TRP A 121 -8.71 -4.39 -11.15
CA TRP A 121 -7.74 -3.35 -11.54
C TRP A 121 -7.33 -3.43 -13.02
N LYS A 122 -7.35 -4.65 -13.60
CA LYS A 122 -7.04 -4.90 -15.02
C LYS A 122 -8.04 -4.25 -15.96
N ASN A 123 -9.27 -4.01 -15.50
CA ASN A 123 -10.34 -3.45 -16.33
C ASN A 123 -10.09 -1.98 -16.69
N ILE A 124 -9.20 -1.28 -15.98
CA ILE A 124 -8.86 0.12 -16.25
C ILE A 124 -7.38 0.30 -16.61
N PHE A 125 -6.67 -0.79 -16.89
CA PHE A 125 -5.35 -0.71 -17.49
C PHE A 125 -5.46 -0.49 -18.99
N ASP A 126 -4.89 0.60 -19.47
CA ASP A 126 -4.86 0.94 -20.90
C ASP A 126 -3.59 0.36 -21.54
N PRO A 127 -3.71 -0.63 -22.46
CA PRO A 127 -2.56 -1.25 -23.10
C PRO A 127 -1.82 -0.33 -24.07
N GLU A 128 -2.42 0.76 -24.54
CA GLU A 128 -1.80 1.73 -25.44
C GLU A 128 -0.85 2.65 -24.65
N THR A 129 -1.36 3.29 -23.60
CA THR A 129 -0.59 4.22 -22.78
C THR A 129 0.26 3.51 -21.72
N LYS A 130 -0.04 2.26 -21.40
CA LYS A 130 0.58 1.47 -20.32
C LYS A 130 0.42 2.12 -18.94
N PHE A 131 -0.71 2.79 -18.71
CA PHE A 131 -1.10 3.34 -17.42
C PHE A 131 -2.47 2.82 -17.01
N ILE A 132 -2.77 2.92 -15.72
CA ILE A 132 -4.17 2.96 -15.31
C ILE A 132 -4.78 4.25 -15.85
N ARG A 133 -5.89 4.13 -16.57
CA ARG A 133 -6.57 5.25 -17.22
C ARG A 133 -8.05 5.18 -16.88
N PRO A 134 -8.67 6.28 -16.41
CA PRO A 134 -10.10 6.32 -16.14
C PRO A 134 -10.92 5.90 -17.38
N ARG A 135 -12.03 5.19 -17.16
CA ARG A 135 -12.95 4.73 -18.21
C ARG A 135 -14.32 5.34 -17.98
N TYR A 136 -14.98 5.78 -19.04
CA TYR A 136 -16.39 6.19 -18.98
C TYR A 136 -17.30 4.98 -18.77
N GLU A 137 -18.57 5.25 -18.46
CA GLU A 137 -19.64 4.25 -18.31
C GLU A 137 -19.85 3.43 -19.60
N ASN A 138 -19.55 4.00 -20.78
CA ASN A 138 -19.58 3.28 -22.06
C ASN A 138 -18.35 2.39 -22.32
N GLY A 139 -17.43 2.29 -21.37
CA GLY A 139 -16.20 1.50 -21.47
C GLY A 139 -15.06 2.15 -22.25
N LYS A 140 -15.22 3.33 -22.85
CA LYS A 140 -14.09 4.02 -23.50
C LYS A 140 -13.18 4.64 -22.44
N PHE A 141 -11.87 4.60 -22.67
CA PHE A 141 -10.93 5.38 -21.87
C PHE A 141 -11.13 6.89 -22.10
N ILE A 142 -10.89 7.71 -21.08
CA ILE A 142 -11.00 9.17 -21.18
C ILE A 142 -10.05 9.74 -22.23
N GLU A 143 -10.51 10.64 -23.09
CA GLU A 143 -9.70 11.31 -24.12
C GLU A 143 -8.74 12.37 -23.52
N ASN A 144 -7.79 12.88 -24.32
CA ASN A 144 -6.82 13.91 -23.89
C ASN A 144 -6.13 13.57 -22.56
N PHE A 145 -5.72 12.30 -22.41
CA PHE A 145 -5.18 11.78 -21.17
C PHE A 145 -3.72 12.21 -20.97
N ASN A 146 -3.48 12.97 -19.91
CA ASN A 146 -2.14 13.26 -19.41
C ASN A 146 -1.92 12.45 -18.11
N PRO A 147 -0.98 11.49 -18.09
CA PRO A 147 -0.73 10.67 -16.91
C PRO A 147 -0.26 11.45 -15.67
N MET A 148 0.25 12.67 -15.84
CA MET A 148 0.68 13.57 -14.76
C MET A 148 -0.43 14.49 -14.24
N GLN A 149 -1.59 14.54 -14.90
CA GLN A 149 -2.70 15.40 -14.49
C GLN A 149 -3.26 14.90 -13.15
N ALA A 150 -3.12 15.74 -12.12
CA ALA A 150 -3.69 15.47 -10.80
C ALA A 150 -5.22 15.47 -10.86
N TRP A 151 -5.85 14.77 -9.90
CA TRP A 151 -7.30 14.79 -9.64
C TRP A 151 -8.22 14.23 -10.73
N ARG A 152 -7.71 13.89 -11.91
CA ARG A 152 -8.52 13.38 -13.01
C ARG A 152 -8.73 11.87 -12.89
N GLY A 153 -9.74 11.48 -12.10
CA GLY A 153 -10.06 10.08 -11.82
C GLY A 153 -9.23 9.46 -10.69
N PHE A 154 -8.28 10.21 -10.12
CA PHE A 154 -7.41 9.78 -9.03
C PHE A 154 -7.57 10.73 -7.85
N GLN A 155 -7.86 10.18 -6.68
CA GLN A 155 -7.91 10.95 -5.44
C GLN A 155 -6.50 11.35 -5.01
N GLU A 156 -6.27 12.65 -4.88
CA GLU A 156 -5.01 13.21 -4.36
C GLU A 156 -3.78 12.68 -5.10
N ALA A 157 -3.84 12.48 -6.41
CA ALA A 157 -2.73 11.90 -7.16
C ALA A 157 -2.93 12.03 -8.67
N ASN A 158 -2.01 11.42 -9.42
CA ASN A 158 -2.06 11.24 -10.87
C ASN A 158 -1.88 9.75 -11.25
N ALA A 159 -1.91 9.46 -12.55
CA ALA A 159 -1.79 8.08 -13.04
C ALA A 159 -0.39 7.49 -12.88
N TYR A 160 0.68 8.30 -12.90
CA TYR A 160 2.04 7.82 -12.61
C TYR A 160 2.14 7.24 -11.20
N GLN A 161 1.48 7.87 -10.23
CA GLN A 161 1.46 7.40 -8.85
C GLN A 161 0.56 6.17 -8.70
N TYR A 162 -0.69 6.21 -9.16
CA TYR A 162 -1.64 5.11 -8.94
C TYR A 162 -1.43 3.87 -9.80
N THR A 163 -0.71 3.93 -10.93
CA THR A 163 -0.47 2.74 -11.76
C THR A 163 0.27 1.63 -11.01
N TRP A 164 1.02 2.00 -9.98
CA TRP A 164 1.73 1.06 -9.10
C TRP A 164 0.84 0.48 -7.98
N TYR A 165 -0.37 1.01 -7.75
CA TYR A 165 -1.27 0.61 -6.67
C TYR A 165 -2.00 -0.71 -6.99
N VAL A 166 -1.20 -1.77 -7.14
CA VAL A 166 -1.66 -3.16 -7.29
C VAL A 166 -0.93 -4.04 -6.26
N PRO A 167 -0.95 -3.70 -4.95
CA PRO A 167 -0.21 -4.44 -3.93
C PRO A 167 -0.60 -5.92 -3.85
N GLN A 168 -1.85 -6.25 -4.18
CA GLN A 168 -2.35 -7.63 -4.22
C GLN A 168 -1.76 -8.50 -5.33
N ASP A 169 -1.30 -7.91 -6.44
CA ASP A 169 -0.82 -8.62 -7.63
C ASP A 169 0.37 -7.91 -8.32
N PRO A 170 1.52 -7.69 -7.64
CA PRO A 170 2.69 -7.05 -8.26
C PRO A 170 3.20 -7.85 -9.46
N ALA A 171 3.12 -9.19 -9.38
CA ALA A 171 3.49 -10.08 -10.48
C ALA A 171 2.61 -9.87 -11.72
N GLY A 172 1.30 -9.70 -11.55
CA GLY A 172 0.38 -9.39 -12.65
C GLY A 172 0.67 -8.03 -13.28
N LEU A 173 1.01 -7.01 -12.48
CA LEU A 173 1.41 -5.70 -12.98
C LEU A 173 2.71 -5.77 -13.79
N ILE A 174 3.74 -6.46 -13.27
CA ILE A 174 5.01 -6.71 -13.97
C ILE A 174 4.75 -7.42 -15.30
N LYS A 175 3.89 -8.44 -15.31
CA LYS A 175 3.55 -9.21 -16.52
C LYS A 175 2.91 -8.33 -17.59
N ILE A 176 1.99 -7.43 -17.22
CA ILE A 176 1.27 -6.58 -18.17
C ILE A 176 2.13 -5.42 -18.68
N LEU A 177 2.99 -4.85 -17.85
CA LEU A 177 3.93 -3.79 -18.27
C LEU A 177 5.13 -4.35 -19.06
N GLY A 178 5.56 -5.57 -18.75
CA GLY A 178 6.85 -6.11 -19.14
C GLY A 178 7.95 -5.69 -18.16
N LEU A 179 8.86 -6.61 -17.85
CA LEU A 179 9.88 -6.44 -16.81
C LEU A 179 10.80 -5.22 -17.06
N ASP A 180 11.20 -5.01 -18.32
CA ASP A 180 12.10 -3.92 -18.68
C ASP A 180 11.44 -2.55 -18.52
N LEU A 181 10.20 -2.40 -18.99
CA LEU A 181 9.44 -1.16 -18.83
C LEU A 181 9.12 -0.89 -17.35
N PHE A 182 8.74 -1.93 -16.61
CA PHE A 182 8.50 -1.83 -15.16
C PHE A 182 9.72 -1.26 -14.44
N ASN A 183 10.88 -1.90 -14.60
CA ASN A 183 12.11 -1.49 -13.93
C ASN A 183 12.58 -0.11 -14.41
N LYS A 184 12.59 0.15 -15.72
CA LYS A 184 13.02 1.44 -16.28
C LYS A 184 12.15 2.58 -15.73
N ARG A 185 10.82 2.43 -15.74
CA ARG A 185 9.91 3.48 -15.28
C ARG A 185 10.02 3.71 -13.77
N LEU A 186 10.15 2.65 -12.98
CA LEU A 186 10.31 2.77 -11.52
C LEU A 186 11.67 3.41 -11.17
N GLU A 187 12.74 3.06 -11.88
CA GLU A 187 14.06 3.70 -11.72
C GLU A 187 14.03 5.18 -12.10
N THR A 188 13.43 5.54 -13.23
CA THR A 188 13.25 6.94 -13.62
C THR A 188 12.45 7.70 -12.56
N THR A 189 11.37 7.11 -12.05
CA THR A 189 10.54 7.71 -10.99
C THR A 189 11.38 8.13 -9.79
N PHE A 190 12.18 7.23 -9.24
CA PHE A 190 12.98 7.55 -8.05
C PHE A 190 14.19 8.45 -8.33
N ASN A 191 14.86 8.29 -9.47
CA ASN A 191 15.96 9.18 -9.85
C ASN A 191 15.50 10.63 -10.02
N GLU A 192 14.31 10.84 -10.60
CA GLU A 192 13.73 12.18 -10.74
C GLU A 192 13.21 12.70 -9.40
N SER A 193 12.48 11.89 -8.63
CA SER A 193 11.90 12.33 -7.37
C SER A 193 12.93 12.62 -6.28
N GLN A 194 14.10 11.99 -6.28
CA GLN A 194 15.17 12.36 -5.35
C GLN A 194 15.58 13.84 -5.50
N LYS A 195 15.50 14.42 -6.72
CA LYS A 195 15.85 15.83 -6.98
C LYS A 195 14.94 16.82 -6.25
N SER A 196 13.74 16.40 -5.89
CA SER A 196 12.76 17.18 -5.12
C SER A 196 12.56 16.64 -3.70
N THR A 197 13.54 15.91 -3.17
CA THR A 197 13.45 15.27 -1.85
C THR A 197 12.19 14.42 -1.75
N PHE A 198 11.92 13.64 -2.79
CA PHE A 198 10.76 12.76 -2.91
C PHE A 198 9.40 13.46 -2.76
N GLY A 199 9.30 14.72 -3.20
CA GLY A 199 8.09 15.53 -3.07
C GLY A 199 8.01 16.34 -1.78
N GLY A 200 8.84 16.03 -0.78
CA GLY A 200 8.91 16.73 0.50
C GLY A 200 9.88 17.92 0.51
N GLY A 201 10.12 18.58 -0.63
CA GLY A 201 11.02 19.73 -0.77
C GLY A 201 10.37 21.07 -0.40
N ASN A 202 10.84 22.19 -0.96
CA ASN A 202 10.57 23.56 -0.47
C ASN A 202 9.10 24.06 -0.52
N GLY A 203 8.13 23.25 -0.95
CA GLY A 203 6.71 23.61 -0.97
C GLY A 203 6.06 23.34 0.39
N ILE A 204 5.38 24.34 0.98
CA ILE A 204 4.57 24.15 2.19
C ILE A 204 3.09 24.17 1.78
N ASP A 205 2.61 23.03 1.26
CA ASP A 205 1.23 22.80 0.88
C ASP A 205 0.98 21.29 0.97
N SER A 206 -0.07 20.87 1.69
CA SER A 206 -0.44 19.46 1.88
C SER A 206 -0.68 18.70 0.56
N PHE A 207 -0.93 19.42 -0.55
CA PHE A 207 -1.04 18.85 -1.90
C PHE A 207 0.21 19.06 -2.76
N SER A 208 1.34 19.42 -2.16
CA SER A 208 2.63 19.46 -2.85
C SER A 208 2.97 18.06 -3.36
N GLY A 209 3.32 17.96 -4.65
CA GLY A 209 3.75 16.70 -5.25
C GLY A 209 2.67 15.90 -6.00
N LEU A 210 1.42 16.37 -6.05
CA LEU A 210 0.37 15.70 -6.85
C LEU A 210 0.67 15.66 -8.35
N GLU A 211 1.45 16.62 -8.85
CA GLU A 211 1.93 16.69 -10.23
C GLU A 211 3.39 16.19 -10.36
N MET A 212 3.83 15.31 -9.46
CA MET A 212 5.14 14.63 -9.52
C MET A 212 4.99 13.13 -9.82
N LEU A 213 6.07 12.50 -10.28
CA LEU A 213 6.11 11.06 -10.56
C LEU A 213 5.92 10.22 -9.28
N TYR A 214 6.39 10.76 -8.15
CA TYR A 214 6.30 10.16 -6.83
C TYR A 214 6.29 11.26 -5.77
N ASN A 215 5.37 11.14 -4.81
CA ASN A 215 5.33 11.94 -3.59
C ASN A 215 5.34 10.99 -2.38
N HIS A 216 6.40 11.01 -1.59
CA HIS A 216 6.48 10.16 -0.39
C HIS A 216 5.51 10.59 0.71
N GLY A 217 5.12 11.87 0.75
CA GLY A 217 4.18 12.39 1.75
C GLY A 217 2.74 11.95 1.54
N ASN A 218 2.47 11.11 0.53
CA ASN A 218 1.12 10.70 0.17
C ASN A 218 1.01 9.17 0.03
N GLN A 219 -0.08 8.61 0.53
CA GLN A 219 -0.25 7.17 0.80
C GLN A 219 -0.19 6.27 -0.44
N PRO A 220 -0.73 6.65 -1.62
CA PRO A 220 -0.69 5.80 -2.80
C PRO A 220 0.73 5.43 -3.23
N CYS A 221 1.74 6.20 -2.82
CA CYS A 221 3.12 6.05 -3.21
C CYS A 221 3.95 5.15 -2.26
N LEU A 222 3.51 4.95 -1.02
CA LEU A 222 4.39 4.46 0.06
C LEU A 222 5.02 3.07 -0.19
N HIS A 223 4.41 2.22 -1.00
CA HIS A 223 4.95 0.88 -1.31
C HIS A 223 5.90 0.84 -2.52
N HIS A 224 6.02 1.93 -3.31
CA HIS A 224 6.68 1.88 -4.63
C HIS A 224 8.13 1.42 -4.57
N SER A 225 8.88 1.85 -3.54
CA SER A 225 10.31 1.51 -3.44
C SER A 225 10.53 0.02 -3.20
N PHE A 226 9.57 -0.65 -2.55
CA PHE A 226 9.61 -2.09 -2.28
C PHE A 226 9.17 -2.94 -3.48
N LEU A 227 8.62 -2.35 -4.54
CA LEU A 227 8.25 -3.08 -5.76
C LEU A 227 9.48 -3.66 -6.49
N PHE A 228 10.67 -3.10 -6.29
CA PHE A 228 11.91 -3.65 -6.85
C PHE A 228 12.25 -5.06 -6.32
N ASN A 229 11.78 -5.43 -5.12
CA ASN A 229 11.92 -6.80 -4.61
C ASN A 229 11.11 -7.80 -5.45
N TYR A 230 10.01 -7.37 -6.06
CA TYR A 230 9.15 -8.20 -6.90
C TYR A 230 9.66 -8.28 -8.36
N SER A 231 10.48 -7.31 -8.80
CA SER A 231 11.00 -7.22 -10.17
C SER A 231 12.48 -7.60 -10.32
N GLY A 232 13.05 -8.27 -9.32
CA GLY A 232 14.40 -8.84 -9.38
C GLY A 232 15.55 -7.85 -9.19
N LYS A 233 15.28 -6.64 -8.67
CA LYS A 233 16.32 -5.63 -8.37
C LYS A 233 16.32 -5.18 -6.91
N PRO A 234 16.42 -6.10 -5.92
CA PRO A 234 16.28 -5.75 -4.50
C PRO A 234 17.30 -4.71 -3.99
N TRP A 235 18.47 -4.58 -4.63
CA TRP A 235 19.43 -3.51 -4.32
C TRP A 235 18.85 -2.11 -4.57
N LEU A 236 17.89 -1.95 -5.49
CA LEU A 236 17.19 -0.68 -5.69
C LEU A 236 16.17 -0.40 -4.59
N THR A 237 15.47 -1.42 -4.07
CA THR A 237 14.67 -1.28 -2.83
C THR A 237 15.54 -0.74 -1.71
N GLN A 238 16.71 -1.33 -1.50
CA GLN A 238 17.67 -0.93 -0.48
C GLN A 238 18.17 0.51 -0.68
N LYS A 239 18.56 0.86 -1.90
CA LYS A 239 18.99 2.23 -2.25
C LYS A 239 17.91 3.26 -1.90
N TRP A 240 16.68 3.04 -2.37
CA TRP A 240 15.63 4.05 -2.30
C TRP A 240 14.95 4.11 -0.94
N SER A 241 14.68 2.97 -0.28
CA SER A 241 14.19 2.99 1.11
C SER A 241 15.17 3.71 2.05
N ARG A 242 16.48 3.48 1.88
CA ARG A 242 17.52 4.20 2.61
C ARG A 242 17.50 5.70 2.34
N ALA A 243 17.51 6.10 1.07
CA ALA A 243 17.54 7.50 0.68
C ALA A 243 16.31 8.26 1.17
N ILE A 244 15.11 7.67 1.05
CA ILE A 244 13.88 8.26 1.57
C ILE A 244 13.98 8.48 3.09
N CYS A 245 14.41 7.48 3.86
CA CYS A 245 14.57 7.64 5.31
C CYS A 245 15.59 8.73 5.68
N GLU A 246 16.67 8.88 4.91
CA GLU A 246 17.75 9.85 5.20
C GLU A 246 17.45 11.27 4.71
N GLU A 247 16.65 11.42 3.65
CA GLU A 247 16.47 12.70 2.94
C GLU A 247 15.07 13.29 3.11
N PHE A 248 14.01 12.45 3.11
CA PHE A 248 12.63 12.94 3.23
C PHE A 248 12.25 13.29 4.66
N TYR A 249 12.67 12.48 5.64
CA TYR A 249 12.32 12.66 7.04
C TYR A 249 13.34 13.55 7.76
N GLY A 250 12.86 14.32 8.74
CA GLY A 250 13.66 15.21 9.58
C GLY A 250 13.33 15.08 11.06
N ALA A 251 14.02 15.86 11.88
CA ALA A 251 13.70 15.98 13.32
C ALA A 251 13.16 17.38 13.67
N GLU A 252 13.25 18.33 12.73
CA GLU A 252 12.77 19.69 12.89
C GLU A 252 11.24 19.77 12.71
N PRO A 253 10.54 20.69 13.41
CA PRO A 253 9.09 20.80 13.38
C PRO A 253 8.47 20.91 11.97
N LEU A 254 9.17 21.54 11.02
CA LEU A 254 8.69 21.70 9.64
C LEU A 254 9.06 20.53 8.71
N HIS A 255 10.10 19.75 9.04
CA HIS A 255 10.67 18.70 8.18
C HIS A 255 10.33 17.29 8.66
N GLY A 256 9.75 17.14 9.85
CA GLY A 256 9.51 15.83 10.50
C GLY A 256 9.00 14.73 9.57
N TYR A 257 8.06 15.06 8.68
CA TYR A 257 7.46 14.12 7.72
C TYR A 257 7.55 14.64 6.28
N GLY A 258 8.67 15.28 5.92
CA GLY A 258 8.78 16.06 4.70
C GLY A 258 8.21 17.47 4.89
N PHE A 259 8.74 18.43 4.15
CA PHE A 259 8.28 19.81 4.26
C PHE A 259 6.83 19.93 3.76
N GLY A 260 5.94 20.42 4.64
CA GLY A 260 4.55 20.73 4.31
C GLY A 260 3.65 19.54 3.99
N GLN A 261 4.02 18.32 4.38
CA GLN A 261 3.22 17.12 4.17
C GLN A 261 2.43 16.74 5.44
N ASP A 262 1.30 16.07 5.25
CA ASP A 262 0.48 15.58 6.34
C ASP A 262 1.06 14.26 6.90
N GLU A 263 1.09 14.11 8.22
CA GLU A 263 1.59 12.89 8.88
C GLU A 263 0.61 11.70 8.75
N ASP A 264 -0.68 12.04 8.59
CA ASP A 264 -1.81 11.12 8.41
C ASP A 264 -1.97 10.04 9.47
N GLN A 265 -2.11 10.51 10.72
CA GLN A 265 -2.58 9.72 11.87
C GLN A 265 -1.71 8.49 12.17
N GLY A 266 -0.40 8.60 12.01
CA GLY A 266 0.58 7.54 12.22
C GLY A 266 1.10 6.92 10.93
N GLN A 267 0.57 7.26 9.75
CA GLN A 267 0.87 6.55 8.51
C GLN A 267 2.30 6.78 8.02
N LEU A 268 2.77 8.03 7.95
CA LEU A 268 4.16 8.32 7.56
C LEU A 268 5.14 7.90 8.66
N GLY A 269 4.80 8.15 9.92
CA GLY A 269 5.61 7.68 11.06
C GLY A 269 5.78 6.17 11.09
N ALA A 270 4.71 5.39 10.88
CA ALA A 270 4.77 3.94 10.82
C ALA A 270 5.58 3.45 9.61
N TRP A 271 5.47 4.11 8.46
CA TRP A 271 6.30 3.79 7.30
C TRP A 271 7.79 3.95 7.63
N PHE A 272 8.18 5.09 8.22
CA PHE A 272 9.56 5.35 8.62
C PHE A 272 10.07 4.30 9.61
N VAL A 273 9.29 3.99 10.65
CA VAL A 273 9.66 2.97 11.64
C VAL A 273 9.91 1.62 10.95
N MET A 274 9.00 1.17 10.10
CA MET A 274 9.15 -0.12 9.41
C MET A 274 10.35 -0.11 8.44
N ALA A 275 10.44 0.90 7.57
CA ALA A 275 11.51 0.99 6.58
C ALA A 275 12.91 1.15 7.24
N SER A 276 13.01 1.93 8.32
CA SER A 276 14.28 2.17 9.03
C SER A 276 14.81 0.94 9.78
N ILE A 277 13.95 -0.01 10.18
CA ILE A 277 14.39 -1.31 10.69
C ILE A 277 14.66 -2.34 9.57
N GLY A 278 14.48 -1.92 8.31
CA GLY A 278 14.74 -2.72 7.11
C GLY A 278 13.60 -3.66 6.72
N LEU A 279 12.38 -3.47 7.22
CA LEU A 279 11.24 -4.36 6.97
C LEU A 279 10.03 -3.61 6.42
N PHE A 280 9.32 -4.18 5.45
CA PHE A 280 8.06 -3.61 4.97
C PHE A 280 7.18 -4.71 4.37
N ASP A 281 5.87 -4.51 4.22
CA ASP A 281 5.02 -5.42 3.46
C ASP A 281 4.14 -4.65 2.50
N VAL A 282 4.39 -4.83 1.20
CA VAL A 282 3.60 -4.21 0.12
C VAL A 282 2.14 -4.63 0.22
N GLN A 283 1.84 -5.84 0.70
CA GLN A 283 0.47 -6.36 0.85
C GLN A 283 -0.19 -5.98 2.17
N GLY A 284 0.44 -5.11 2.99
CA GLY A 284 -0.12 -4.63 4.25
C GLY A 284 -0.51 -5.76 5.21
N HIS A 285 0.22 -6.88 5.19
CA HIS A 285 -0.05 -8.10 5.94
C HIS A 285 -1.40 -8.77 5.66
N ALA A 286 -2.08 -8.38 4.59
CA ALA A 286 -3.38 -8.93 4.22
C ALA A 286 -3.29 -10.32 3.59
N ALA A 287 -2.14 -10.72 3.06
CA ALA A 287 -1.91 -12.08 2.55
C ALA A 287 -2.20 -13.14 3.63
N MET A 288 -2.76 -14.30 3.25
CA MET A 288 -2.99 -15.39 4.21
C MET A 288 -1.70 -15.83 4.92
N ASN A 289 -0.57 -15.72 4.22
CA ASN A 289 0.77 -15.86 4.78
C ASN A 289 1.55 -14.56 4.54
N PRO A 290 1.51 -13.60 5.48
CA PRO A 290 2.23 -12.34 5.33
C PRO A 290 3.75 -12.53 5.27
N THR A 291 4.42 -11.58 4.62
CA THR A 291 5.89 -11.55 4.52
C THR A 291 6.43 -10.20 5.00
N PHE A 292 7.69 -10.16 5.39
CA PHE A 292 8.45 -8.92 5.48
C PHE A 292 9.45 -8.88 4.32
N GLN A 293 9.26 -7.91 3.44
CA GLN A 293 10.19 -7.52 2.39
C GLN A 293 11.36 -6.75 3.00
N PHE A 294 12.57 -6.99 2.50
CA PHE A 294 13.78 -6.34 3.01
C PHE A 294 14.03 -5.00 2.31
N GLY A 295 14.26 -3.98 3.14
CA GLY A 295 14.78 -2.67 2.75
C GLY A 295 16.24 -2.54 3.13
N SER A 296 16.67 -1.34 3.53
CA SER A 296 18.01 -1.07 4.06
C SER A 296 17.89 -0.50 5.48
N PRO A 297 18.29 -1.25 6.52
CA PRO A 297 18.24 -0.78 7.90
C PRO A 297 19.07 0.51 8.12
N LEU A 298 18.59 1.38 9.01
CA LEU A 298 19.33 2.57 9.48
C LEU A 298 20.19 2.27 10.70
N PHE A 299 19.79 1.31 11.53
CA PHE A 299 20.40 1.05 12.83
C PHE A 299 21.23 -0.24 12.82
N ASP A 300 22.35 -0.20 13.56
CA ASP A 300 23.23 -1.35 13.76
C ASP A 300 22.54 -2.47 14.55
N LYS A 301 21.64 -2.09 15.45
CA LYS A 301 20.85 -3.02 16.25
C LYS A 301 19.49 -2.43 16.62
N VAL A 302 18.45 -3.23 16.45
CA VAL A 302 17.08 -2.95 16.91
C VAL A 302 16.63 -4.15 17.74
N THR A 303 16.01 -3.89 18.89
CA THR A 303 15.41 -4.93 19.73
C THR A 303 13.95 -4.56 19.96
N ILE A 304 13.05 -5.41 19.45
CA ILE A 304 11.61 -5.22 19.54
C ILE A 304 11.10 -6.17 20.61
N LYS A 305 10.50 -5.62 21.67
CA LYS A 305 9.79 -6.41 22.68
C LYS A 305 8.46 -6.88 22.10
N LEU A 306 8.23 -8.19 22.15
CA LEU A 306 7.04 -8.83 21.61
C LEU A 306 6.02 -9.06 22.72
N ASP A 307 4.76 -8.87 22.41
CA ASP A 307 3.67 -9.14 23.35
C ASP A 307 3.49 -10.68 23.52
N PRO A 308 3.66 -11.22 24.75
CA PRO A 308 3.54 -12.66 25.01
C PRO A 308 2.14 -13.22 24.71
N LYS A 309 1.12 -12.37 24.60
CA LYS A 309 -0.23 -12.77 24.19
C LYS A 309 -0.26 -13.27 22.74
N TYR A 310 0.52 -12.67 21.85
CA TYR A 310 0.48 -12.95 20.41
C TYR A 310 1.73 -13.68 19.90
N TYR A 311 2.83 -13.65 20.65
CA TYR A 311 4.12 -14.20 20.24
C TYR A 311 4.69 -15.14 21.29
N LYS A 312 5.37 -16.21 20.84
CA LYS A 312 6.06 -17.15 21.75
C LYS A 312 7.45 -16.68 22.15
N GLY A 313 8.05 -15.77 21.37
CA GLY A 313 9.33 -15.15 21.70
C GLY A 313 9.11 -13.86 22.48
N GLU A 314 10.05 -13.52 23.35
CA GLU A 314 10.03 -12.27 24.13
C GLU A 314 10.50 -11.08 23.28
N GLU A 315 11.46 -11.31 22.39
CA GLU A 315 12.08 -10.26 21.59
C GLU A 315 12.37 -10.72 20.16
N LEU A 316 12.32 -9.78 19.22
CA LEU A 316 12.94 -9.86 17.90
C LEU A 316 14.13 -8.92 17.86
N VAL A 317 15.32 -9.47 17.64
CA VAL A 317 16.55 -8.68 17.46
C VAL A 317 16.88 -8.62 15.97
N ILE A 318 17.11 -7.42 15.48
CA ILE A 318 17.62 -7.16 14.12
C ILE A 318 19.00 -6.55 14.28
N GLU A 319 20.03 -7.21 13.76
CA GLU A 319 21.41 -6.71 13.75
C GLU A 319 21.87 -6.45 12.32
N THR A 320 22.50 -5.31 12.08
CA THR A 320 23.05 -4.94 10.78
C THR A 320 24.55 -4.79 10.89
N LYS A 321 25.31 -5.64 10.20
CA LYS A 321 26.78 -5.60 10.26
C LYS A 321 27.34 -4.60 9.25
N ASN A 322 28.36 -3.85 9.68
CA ASN A 322 29.05 -2.86 8.83
C ASN A 322 28.13 -1.79 8.22
N ASN A 323 27.06 -1.42 8.94
CA ASN A 323 26.10 -0.42 8.50
C ASN A 323 26.72 0.99 8.48
N SER A 324 26.48 1.72 7.39
CA SER A 324 26.88 3.13 7.27
C SER A 324 26.08 3.79 6.16
N LYS A 325 26.18 5.13 6.04
CA LYS A 325 25.60 5.87 4.90
C LYS A 325 26.08 5.35 3.53
N LYS A 326 27.29 4.77 3.48
CA LYS A 326 27.87 4.16 2.27
C LYS A 326 27.43 2.71 2.10
N ASN A 327 27.41 1.94 3.19
CA ASN A 327 27.09 0.51 3.19
C ASN A 327 25.58 0.29 3.36
N LYS A 328 24.82 0.59 2.31
CA LYS A 328 23.35 0.46 2.31
C LYS A 328 22.82 -0.84 1.71
N TYR A 329 23.69 -1.68 1.15
CA TYR A 329 23.29 -2.89 0.42
C TYR A 329 23.52 -4.15 1.25
N ILE A 330 22.47 -4.95 1.41
CA ILE A 330 22.54 -6.24 2.12
C ILE A 330 23.32 -7.23 1.25
N GLN A 331 24.44 -7.74 1.78
CA GLN A 331 25.26 -8.77 1.11
C GLN A 331 24.80 -10.18 1.45
N SER A 332 24.24 -10.36 2.64
CA SER A 332 23.69 -11.64 3.10
C SER A 332 22.64 -11.36 4.17
N ALA A 333 21.65 -12.22 4.32
CA ALA A 333 20.76 -12.18 5.47
C ALA A 333 20.69 -13.58 6.11
N SER A 334 20.55 -13.63 7.42
CA SER A 334 20.34 -14.87 8.15
C SER A 334 19.30 -14.71 9.25
N PHE A 335 18.62 -15.80 9.55
CA PHE A 335 17.62 -15.85 10.58
C PHE A 335 17.90 -17.01 11.52
N ASN A 336 18.25 -16.70 12.77
CA ASN A 336 18.74 -17.71 13.72
C ASN A 336 19.91 -18.54 13.16
N GLY A 337 20.81 -17.90 12.41
CA GLY A 337 21.96 -18.53 11.77
C GLY A 337 21.64 -19.25 10.45
N GLU A 338 20.36 -19.42 10.09
CA GLU A 338 19.98 -19.99 8.80
C GLU A 338 19.99 -18.91 7.72
N LYS A 339 20.71 -19.15 6.62
CA LYS A 339 20.78 -18.21 5.49
C LYS A 339 19.39 -17.97 4.88
N ILE A 340 19.10 -16.72 4.53
CA ILE A 340 17.93 -16.31 3.76
C ILE A 340 18.38 -16.01 2.33
N GLU A 341 17.86 -16.74 1.35
CA GLU A 341 18.18 -16.53 -0.07
C GLU A 341 17.25 -15.51 -0.75
N ASN A 342 16.14 -15.18 -0.10
CA ASN A 342 15.13 -14.25 -0.62
C ASN A 342 15.37 -12.82 -0.11
N ALA A 343 14.86 -11.83 -0.86
CA ALA A 343 14.76 -10.44 -0.40
C ALA A 343 13.58 -10.21 0.57
N TRP A 344 13.13 -11.27 1.25
CA TRP A 344 12.01 -11.26 2.18
C TRP A 344 12.06 -12.48 3.11
N ILE A 345 11.29 -12.42 4.19
CA ILE A 345 11.07 -13.54 5.11
C ILE A 345 9.58 -13.69 5.44
N ASP A 346 9.10 -14.93 5.60
CA ASP A 346 7.75 -15.18 6.13
C ASP A 346 7.57 -14.52 7.50
N ARG A 347 6.49 -13.77 7.70
CA ARG A 347 6.19 -13.15 9.00
C ARG A 347 6.03 -14.19 10.12
N LYS A 348 5.46 -15.36 9.84
CA LYS A 348 5.34 -16.45 10.85
C LYS A 348 6.71 -16.90 11.38
N LYS A 349 7.78 -16.66 10.61
CA LYS A 349 9.16 -16.85 11.05
C LYS A 349 9.62 -15.75 12.01
N THR A 350 8.85 -14.76 12.45
CA THR A 350 9.26 -13.78 13.51
C THR A 350 8.67 -14.01 14.93
N ASN A 351 7.58 -14.76 15.09
CA ASN A 351 6.96 -15.28 16.35
C ASN A 351 7.70 -16.21 17.38
N ARG A 352 9.01 -16.50 17.31
CA ARG A 352 9.80 -17.35 18.27
C ARG A 352 11.09 -16.60 18.68
N ARG A 353 11.98 -17.15 19.52
CA ARG A 353 13.22 -16.46 19.94
C ARG A 353 14.17 -16.25 18.75
N ARG A 354 14.38 -15.00 18.32
CA ARG A 354 14.76 -14.71 16.92
C ARG A 354 15.75 -13.56 16.73
N ASN A 355 16.82 -13.86 16.01
CA ASN A 355 17.83 -12.91 15.56
C ASN A 355 17.84 -12.87 14.03
N LEU A 356 17.47 -11.74 13.44
CA LEU A 356 17.64 -11.42 12.03
C LEU A 356 18.93 -10.64 11.87
N VAL A 357 19.88 -11.17 11.11
CA VAL A 357 21.16 -10.51 10.85
C VAL A 357 21.26 -10.16 9.38
N PHE A 358 21.50 -8.88 9.11
CA PHE A 358 21.83 -8.31 7.80
C PHE A 358 23.33 -8.04 7.67
#